data_AF-A0A4R3ZS97-F1
#
_entry.id   AF-A0A4R3ZS97-F1
#
_cell.length_a   1.000
_cell.length_b   1.000
_cell.length_c   1.000
_cell.angle_alpha   90.00
_cell.angle_beta   90.00
_cell.angle_gamma   90.00
#
_symmetry.space_group_name_H-M   'P 1'
#
loop_
_entity.id
_entity.type
_entity.pdbx_description
1 polymer ?
#
loop_
_entity_poly.entity_id
_entity_poly.type
_entity_poly.pdbx_seq_one_letter_code
_entity_poly.pdbx_strand_id
1 'polypeptide(L)'
;MNACPDDPSLDRHVLPVRRLAPRVAAEVDRRHQQDPFPGVEQVRPPESAPNILLVMLDDVGFGTSSAFGGPTASRSGRDASP
;
A
#
# COMPACT_ATOMS: atom_id res chain seq x y z
N MET A 1 -10.17 3.20 -20.65
CA MET A 1 -11.13 2.58 -19.73
C MET A 1 -10.33 2.15 -18.51
N ASN A 2 -10.46 2.90 -17.41
CA ASN A 2 -9.79 2.54 -16.16
C ASN A 2 -10.51 1.34 -15.56
N ALA A 3 -9.75 0.34 -15.10
CA ALA A 3 -10.30 -0.85 -14.47
C ALA A 3 -11.10 -0.44 -13.22
N CYS A 4 -12.35 -0.88 -13.15
CA CYS A 4 -13.20 -0.74 -11.97
C CYS A 4 -12.51 -1.44 -10.78
N PRO A 5 -12.59 -0.92 -9.55
CA PRO A 5 -12.00 -1.57 -8.36
C PRO A 5 -12.52 -3.00 -8.13
N ASP A 6 -13.69 -3.33 -8.70
CA ASP A 6 -14.31 -4.66 -8.69
C ASP A 6 -14.19 -5.42 -10.01
N ASP A 7 -13.19 -5.10 -10.83
CA ASP A 7 -12.89 -5.88 -12.02
C ASP A 7 -12.49 -7.33 -11.61
N PRO A 8 -13.27 -8.36 -11.99
CA PRO A 8 -12.96 -9.75 -11.65
C PRO A 8 -11.74 -10.27 -12.41
N SER A 9 -11.26 -9.57 -13.44
CA SER A 9 -10.05 -9.93 -14.19
C SER A 9 -8.75 -9.47 -13.51
N LEU A 10 -8.84 -8.66 -12.46
CA LEU A 10 -7.67 -8.16 -11.74
C LEU A 10 -7.15 -9.19 -10.73
N ASP A 11 -5.93 -9.69 -10.95
CA ASP A 11 -5.25 -10.57 -9.99
C ASP A 11 -4.88 -9.78 -8.71
N ARG A 12 -5.47 -10.19 -7.59
CA ARG A 12 -5.33 -9.56 -6.26
C ARG A 12 -4.36 -10.30 -5.35
N HIS A 13 -3.78 -11.41 -5.81
CA HIS A 13 -2.85 -12.24 -5.04
C HIS A 13 -1.39 -11.82 -5.20
N VAL A 14 -1.06 -11.07 -6.26
CA VAL A 14 0.31 -10.62 -6.54
C VAL A 14 0.36 -9.10 -6.57
N LEU A 15 1.19 -8.54 -5.70
CA LEU A 15 1.48 -7.10 -5.64
C LEU A 15 2.90 -6.80 -6.17
N PRO A 16 3.11 -5.62 -6.79
CA PRO A 16 2.12 -4.59 -7.09
C PRO A 16 1.25 -4.94 -8.30
N VAL A 17 -0.03 -4.58 -8.25
CA VAL A 17 -0.97 -4.73 -9.36
C VAL A 17 -0.43 -4.00 -10.59
N ARG A 18 -0.24 -4.72 -11.70
CA ARG A 18 0.27 -4.13 -12.96
C ARG A 18 -0.81 -3.26 -13.61
N ARG A 19 -0.75 -1.96 -13.36
CA ARG A 19 -1.48 -0.96 -14.16
C ARG A 19 -0.58 -0.50 -15.29
N LEU A 20 -1.01 -0.71 -16.53
CA LEU A 20 -0.38 -0.04 -17.67
C LEU A 20 -0.77 1.44 -17.60
N ALA A 21 0.15 2.28 -17.13
CA ALA A 21 -0.05 3.72 -17.18
C ALA A 21 -0.13 4.18 -18.65
N PRO A 22 -0.99 5.15 -18.99
CA PRO A 22 -0.90 5.85 -20.26
C PRO A 22 0.52 6.40 -20.44
N ARG A 23 1.16 6.14 -21.58
CA ARG A 23 2.44 6.78 -21.90
C ARG A 23 2.16 8.24 -22.26
N VAL A 24 2.44 9.15 -21.34
CA VAL A 24 2.58 10.58 -21.64
C VAL A 24 3.98 10.79 -22.20
N ALA A 25 4.09 11.48 -23.33
CA ALA A 25 5.39 11.86 -23.88
C ALA A 25 6.08 12.78 -22.86
N ALA A 26 7.29 12.41 -22.44
CA ALA A 26 8.07 13.24 -21.54
C ALA A 26 8.92 14.19 -22.37
N GLU A 27 8.65 15.49 -22.26
CA GLU A 27 9.50 16.50 -22.87
C GLU A 27 10.87 16.57 -22.20
N VAL A 28 11.90 16.83 -23.01
CA VAL A 28 13.29 16.93 -22.53
C VAL A 28 13.46 18.13 -21.58
N ASP A 29 12.76 19.23 -21.87
CA ASP A 29 12.72 20.42 -21.03
C ASP A 29 11.39 20.49 -20.29
N ARG A 30 11.46 20.54 -18.95
CA ARG A 30 10.28 20.63 -18.08
C ARG A 30 9.38 21.82 -18.40
N ARG A 31 9.93 22.92 -18.91
CA ARG A 31 9.17 24.13 -19.27
C ARG A 31 8.24 23.89 -20.46
N HIS A 32 8.54 22.88 -21.29
CA HIS A 32 7.75 22.52 -22.45
C HIS A 32 6.78 21.37 -22.20
N GLN A 33 6.83 20.73 -21.02
CA GLN A 33 5.86 19.70 -20.64
C GLN A 33 4.49 20.35 -20.42
N GLN A 34 3.63 20.31 -21.44
CA GLN A 34 2.25 20.79 -21.37
C GLN A 34 1.26 19.68 -21.02
N ASP A 35 1.57 18.44 -21.40
CA ASP A 35 0.67 17.31 -21.16
C ASP A 35 0.69 16.90 -19.69
N PRO A 36 -0.48 16.84 -19.03
CA PRO A 36 -0.57 16.40 -17.65
C PRO A 36 -0.29 14.90 -17.56
N PHE A 37 0.50 14.51 -16.57
CA PHE A 37 0.56 13.11 -16.18
C PHE A 37 -0.77 12.73 -15.52
N PRO A 38 -1.50 11.74 -16.03
CA PRO A 38 -2.75 11.33 -15.41
C PRO A 38 -2.45 10.86 -13.99
N GLY A 39 -3.17 11.45 -13.03
CA GLY A 39 -3.11 11.02 -11.64
C GLY A 39 -3.53 9.56 -11.52
N VAL A 40 -2.94 8.85 -10.55
CA VAL A 40 -3.41 7.51 -10.22
C VAL A 40 -4.77 7.65 -9.55
N GLU A 41 -5.78 7.02 -10.14
CA GLU A 41 -7.11 6.94 -9.52
C GLU A 41 -6.99 6.19 -8.18
N GLN A 42 -7.48 6.82 -7.12
CA GLN A 42 -7.44 6.22 -5.79
C GLN A 42 -8.32 4.99 -5.76
N VAL A 43 -7.71 3.83 -5.53
CA VAL A 43 -8.45 2.57 -5.34
C VAL A 43 -9.28 2.69 -4.08
N ARG A 44 -10.59 2.47 -4.21
CA ARG A 44 -11.50 2.35 -3.08
C ARG A 44 -11.66 0.87 -2.73
N PRO A 45 -11.76 0.54 -1.44
CA PRO A 45 -12.12 -0.82 -1.06
C PRO A 45 -13.53 -1.16 -1.56
N PRO A 46 -13.82 -2.43 -1.85
CA PRO A 46 -15.17 -2.86 -2.21
C PRO A 46 -16.16 -2.58 -1.08
N GLU A 47 -17.44 -2.54 -1.42
CA GLU A 47 -18.51 -2.50 -0.42
C GLU A 47 -18.35 -3.67 0.56
N SER A 48 -18.62 -3.42 1.85
CA SER A 48 -18.44 -4.37 2.97
C SER A 48 -17.02 -4.80 3.32
N ALA A 49 -15.98 -4.27 2.67
CA ALA A 49 -14.60 -4.55 3.07
C ALA A 49 -14.33 -4.10 4.53
N PRO A 50 -13.56 -4.89 5.31
CA PRO A 50 -13.20 -4.49 6.67
C PRO A 50 -12.27 -3.27 6.67
N ASN A 51 -12.29 -2.50 7.77
CA ASN A 51 -11.30 -1.45 8.00
C ASN A 51 -9.92 -2.08 8.20
N ILE A 52 -8.95 -1.71 7.37
CA ILE A 52 -7.57 -2.18 7.47
C ILE A 52 -6.69 -1.07 8.04
N LEU A 53 -5.88 -1.41 9.05
CA LEU A 53 -4.81 -0.56 9.57
C LEU A 53 -3.47 -1.23 9.26
N LEU A 54 -2.68 -0.65 8.36
CA LEU A 54 -1.33 -1.11 8.05
C LEU A 54 -0.30 -0.25 8.80
N VAL A 55 0.51 -0.89 9.63
CA VAL A 55 1.63 -0.25 10.34
C VAL A 55 2.92 -0.82 9.77
N MET A 56 3.73 0.03 9.13
CA MET A 56 5.05 -0.33 8.64
C MET A 56 6.10 0.27 9.57
N LEU A 57 6.99 -0.58 10.08
CA LEU A 57 8.13 -0.17 10.89
C LEU A 57 9.37 -0.28 10.03
N ASP A 58 10.18 0.77 10.00
CA ASP A 58 11.43 0.79 9.24
C ASP A 58 12.56 0.20 10.09
N ASP A 59 13.47 -0.57 9.46
CA ASP A 59 14.63 -1.22 10.07
C ASP A 59 14.38 -2.12 11.30
N VAL A 60 13.12 -2.39 11.67
CA VAL A 60 12.78 -3.30 12.78
C VAL A 60 12.77 -4.74 12.26
N GLY A 61 13.84 -5.46 12.57
CA GLY A 61 13.91 -6.91 12.34
C GLY A 61 13.02 -7.72 13.29
N PHE A 62 12.58 -8.89 12.83
CA PHE A 62 11.75 -9.82 13.63
C PHE A 62 12.36 -10.16 14.99
N GLY A 63 13.69 -10.27 15.09
CA GLY A 63 14.41 -10.61 16.32
C GLY A 63 14.44 -9.50 17.39
N THR A 64 13.88 -8.32 17.12
CA THR A 64 13.80 -7.24 18.11
C THR A 64 12.62 -7.46 19.08
N SER A 65 11.49 -7.95 18.59
CA SER A 65 10.27 -8.09 19.41
C SER A 65 10.27 -9.35 20.28
N SER A 66 9.87 -9.20 21.55
CA SER A 66 9.67 -10.33 22.48
C SER A 66 8.66 -11.37 21.98
N ALA A 67 7.70 -10.98 21.14
CA ALA A 67 6.75 -11.92 20.53
C ALA A 67 7.45 -12.97 19.64
N PHE A 68 8.65 -12.65 19.14
CA PHE A 68 9.48 -13.53 18.32
C PHE A 68 10.79 -13.92 19.03
N GLY A 69 10.86 -13.76 20.36
CA GLY A 69 12.03 -14.14 21.17
C GLY A 69 13.11 -13.06 21.31
N GLY A 70 12.83 -11.83 20.88
CA GLY A 70 13.73 -10.69 20.97
C GLY A 70 13.83 -10.06 22.36
N PRO A 71 14.89 -9.26 22.61
CA PRO A 71 15.16 -8.67 23.92
C PRO A 71 14.22 -7.51 24.28
N THR A 72 13.50 -6.94 23.30
CA THR A 72 12.62 -5.79 23.54
C THR A 72 11.24 -6.25 23.99
N ALA A 73 10.83 -5.83 25.19
CA ALA A 73 9.50 -6.07 25.72
C ALA A 73 8.43 -5.40 24.84
N SER A 74 7.89 -6.15 23.87
CA SER A 74 6.65 -5.79 23.21
C SER A 74 5.53 -6.16 24.17
N ARG A 75 4.89 -5.16 24.77
CA ARG A 75 3.78 -5.36 25.71
C ARG A 75 2.61 -6.00 24.97
N SER A 76 2.56 -7.33 24.99
CA SER A 76 1.37 -8.10 24.66
C SER A 76 0.33 -7.80 25.74
N GLY A 77 -0.77 -7.15 25.36
CA GLY A 77 -1.80 -6.72 26.28
C GLY A 77 -2.39 -7.86 27.11
N ARG A 78 -1.97 -7.94 28.39
CA ARG A 78 -2.77 -8.32 29.57
C ARG A 78 -1.91 -8.10 30.81
N ASP A 79 -1.82 -6.84 31.21
CA ASP A 79 -1.80 -6.48 32.63
C ASP A 79 -2.29 -5.04 32.74
N ALA A 80 -3.55 -4.94 33.12
CA ALA A 80 -4.13 -3.76 33.73
C ALA A 80 -5.14 -4.30 34.75
N SER A 81 -4.64 -4.78 35.90
CA SER A 81 -5.17 -4.47 37.24
C SER A 81 -4.51 -5.32 38.33
N PRO A 82 -4.16 -4.74 39.50
CA PRO A 82 -4.63 -5.29 40.77
C PRO A 82 -6.12 -4.98 40.98
#